data_AF-A0A351GJD8-F1
#
_entry.id   AF-A0A351GJD8-F1
#
_cell.length_a   1.000
_cell.length_b   1.000
_cell.length_c   1.000
_cell.angle_alpha   90.00
_cell.angle_beta   90.00
_cell.angle_gamma   90.00
#
_symmetry.space_group_name_H-M   'P 1'
#
loop_
_entity.id
_entity.type
_entity.pdbx_description
1 polymer ?
#
loop_
_entity_poly.entity_id
_entity_poly.type
_entity_poly.pdbx_seq_one_letter_code
_entity_poly.pdbx_strand_id
1 'polypeptide(L)' 'HWGGFAVVPSEIEFWQGRPNRLHDRILYSQNLGKWTTDRLQP' A
#
# COMPACT_ATOMS: atom_id res chain seq x y z
N HIS A 1 -13.00 24.30 19.29
CA HIS A 1 -12.97 24.04 17.83
C HIS A 1 -12.92 22.54 17.63
N TRP A 2 -13.84 21.97 16.86
CA TRP A 2 -13.90 20.54 16.56
C TRP A 2 -13.82 20.35 15.04
N GLY A 3 -13.08 19.34 14.60
CA GLY A 3 -12.82 19.06 13.19
C GLY A 3 -11.94 17.83 13.02
N GLY A 4 -11.70 17.43 11.77
CA GLY A 4 -10.89 16.26 11.42
C GLY A 4 -10.21 16.41 10.07
N PHE A 5 -9.26 15.52 9.82
CA PHE A 5 -8.50 15.45 8.57
C PHE A 5 -8.79 14.13 7.85
N ALA A 6 -8.81 14.19 6.53
CA ALA A 6 -8.87 13.00 5.68
C ALA A 6 -7.49 12.78 5.03
N VAL A 7 -7.01 11.55 5.09
CA VAL A 7 -5.81 11.12 4.35
C VAL A 7 -6.28 10.49 3.05
N VAL A 8 -5.91 11.10 1.92
CA VAL A 8 -6.14 10.55 0.59
C VAL A 8 -4.84 9.88 0.14
N PRO A 9 -4.77 8.54 0.10
CA PRO A 9 -3.52 7.85 -0.19
C PRO A 9 -3.16 7.96 -1.67
N SER A 10 -1.90 8.29 -1.95
CA SER A 10 -1.29 8.07 -3.26
C SER A 10 -0.81 6.62 -3.43
N GLU A 11 -0.51 5.95 -2.32
CA GLU A 11 0.03 4.59 -2.28
C GLU A 11 -0.49 3.83 -1.06
N ILE A 12 -0.65 2.51 -1.19
CA ILE A 12 -1.04 1.59 -0.13
C ILE A 12 -0.22 0.31 -0.27
N GLU A 13 0.55 -0.05 0.76
CA GLU A 13 1.28 -1.32 0.80
C GLU A 13 0.62 -2.30 1.78
N PHE A 14 0.31 -3.49 1.29
CA PHE A 14 -0.08 -4.63 2.12
C PHE A 14 1.12 -5.54 2.34
N TRP A 15 1.45 -5.73 3.62
CA TRP A 15 2.55 -6.58 4.04
C TRP A 15 2.02 -7.81 4.78
N GLN A 16 2.39 -9.00 4.33
CA GLN A 16 1.99 -10.25 4.97
C GLN A 16 3.21 -11.12 5.28
N GLY A 17 3.32 -11.52 6.55
CA GLY A 17 4.34 -12.43 7.05
C GLY A 17 4.23 -13.83 6.44
N ARG A 18 5.35 -14.42 6.04
CA ARG A 18 5.49 -15.86 5.74
C ARG A 18 6.69 -16.47 6.49
N PRO A 19 6.70 -17.80 6.69
CA PRO A 19 7.91 -18.51 7.14
C PRO A 19 9.10 -18.22 6.21
N ASN A 20 10.32 -18.31 6.75
CA ASN A 20 11.58 -18.05 6.04
C ASN A 20 11.82 -16.59 5.58
N ARG A 21 11.15 -15.60 6.20
CA ARG A 21 11.32 -14.14 5.89
C ARG A 21 10.96 -13.73 4.46
N LEU A 22 10.24 -14.59 3.72
CA LEU A 22 9.77 -14.29 2.36
C LEU A 22 8.41 -13.61 2.42
N HIS A 23 8.38 -12.36 2.87
CA HIS A 23 7.17 -11.57 3.01
C HIS A 23 6.48 -11.33 1.66
N ASP A 24 5.15 -11.45 1.64
CA ASP A 24 4.38 -10.90 0.53
C ASP A 24 4.24 -9.40 0.74
N ARG A 25 4.68 -8.63 -0.26
CA ARG A 25 4.54 -7.18 -0.30
C ARG A 25 3.78 -6.80 -1.55
N ILE A 26 2.56 -6.31 -1.39
CA ILE A 26 1.71 -5.88 -2.51
C ILE A 26 1.53 -4.36 -2.40
N LEU A 27 2.06 -3.64 -3.38
CA LEU A 27 1.95 -2.19 -3.47
C LEU A 27 0.83 -1.83 -4.45
N TYR A 28 -0.09 -0.98 -4.01
CA TYR A 28 -1.02 -0.27 -4.85
C TYR A 28 -0.55 1.18 -4.98
N SER A 29 -0.37 1.67 -6.21
CA SER A 29 0.00 3.06 -6.48
C SER A 29 -1.04 3.71 -7.38
N GLN A 30 -1.45 4.93 -7.03
CA GLN A 30 -2.40 5.71 -7.82
C GLN A 30 -1.66 6.59 -8.82
N ASN A 31 -1.86 6.31 -10.11
CA ASN A 31 -1.31 7.09 -11.22
C ASN A 31 -2.44 7.57 -12.13
N LEU A 32 -2.60 8.89 -12.26
CA LEU A 32 -3.60 9.53 -13.13
C LEU A 32 -5.03 8.98 -12.94
N GLY A 33 -5.44 8.76 -11.68
CA GLY A 33 -6.75 8.25 -11.32
C GLY A 33 -6.95 6.74 -11.52
N LYS A 34 -5.89 6.01 -11.92
CA LYS A 34 -5.89 4.55 -12.03
C LYS A 34 -4.98 3.96 -10.97
N TRP A 35 -5.38 2.81 -10.43
CA TRP A 35 -4.55 2.03 -9.53
C TRP A 35 -3.75 1.01 -10.32
N THR A 36 -2.45 0.94 -10.05
CA THR A 36 -1.57 -0.13 -10.50
C THR A 36 -1.20 -1.01 -9.30
N THR A 37 -0.77 -2.24 -9.58
CA THR A 37 -0.42 -3.22 -8.53
C THR A 37 0.92 -3.85 -8.85
N ASP A 38 1.83 -3.78 -7.89
CA ASP A 38 3.17 -4.33 -7.99
C ASP A 38 3.46 -5.27 -6.81
N ARG A 39 4.25 -6.31 -7.06
CA ARG A 39 4.75 -7.22 -6.00
C ARG A 39 6.19 -6.85 -5.71
N LEU A 40 6.46 -6.41 -4.48
CA LEU A 40 7.81 -6.05 -4.05
C LEU A 40 8.55 -7.27 -3.51
N GLN A 41 9.87 -7.25 -3.65
CA GLN A 41 10.72 -8.27 -3.04
C GLN A 41 10.75 -8.05 -1.50
N PRO A 42 10.70 -9.14 -0.71
CA PRO A 42 10.90 -9.08 0.73
C PRO A 42 12.34 -8.75 1.13
#